data_AF-F1LBB7-F1
#
_entry.id   AF-F1LBB7-F1
#
_cell.length_a   1.000
_cell.length_b   1.000
_cell.length_c   1.000
_cell.angle_alpha   90.00
_cell.angle_beta   90.00
_cell.angle_gamma   90.00
#
_symmetry.space_group_name_H-M   'P 1'
#
loop_
_entity.id
_entity.type
_entity.pdbx_description
1 polymer ?
#
loop_
_entity_poly.entity_id
_entity_poly.type
_entity_poly.pdbx_seq_one_letter_code
_entity_poly.pdbx_strand_id
1 'polypeptide(L)'
;MHKNGYTMARMIETQSDGKVHVMVAGAEMVVDVTDVDKANPSNMDRVEDLARLRYINETSAVHVLRHRYGSGLLYTNAGALSIICMANEQEPLLCNKLVALFKGCRRQQMPPHIYASAQQAYR
;
A
#
# COMPACT_ATOMS: atom_id res chain seq x y z
N MET A 1 19.06 -3.91 12.36
CA MET A 1 18.80 -4.28 10.96
C MET A 1 17.42 -3.77 10.55
N HIS A 2 17.27 -2.53 10.07
CA HIS A 2 16.05 -2.05 9.34
C HIS A 2 16.45 -0.87 8.45
N LYS A 3 17.18 -1.10 7.35
CA LYS A 3 17.57 0.01 6.45
C LYS A 3 16.39 0.62 5.70
N ASN A 4 15.25 -0.07 5.64
CA ASN A 4 14.06 0.28 4.85
C ASN A 4 12.75 0.32 5.69
N GLY A 5 12.86 0.36 7.02
CA GLY A 5 11.70 0.25 7.93
C GLY A 5 11.29 -1.19 8.22
N TYR A 6 11.06 -2.02 7.20
CA TYR A 6 10.70 -3.44 7.34
C TYR A 6 11.58 -4.35 6.48
N THR A 7 11.56 -5.65 6.78
CA THR A 7 12.21 -6.70 5.96
C THR A 7 11.30 -7.92 5.92
N MET A 8 11.15 -8.52 4.73
CA MET A 8 10.40 -9.77 4.58
C MET A 8 11.10 -10.90 5.34
N ALA A 9 10.31 -11.67 6.07
CA ALA A 9 10.76 -12.83 6.82
C ALA A 9 9.95 -14.06 6.43
N ARG A 10 10.59 -15.23 6.49
CA ARG A 10 9.90 -16.51 6.43
C ARG A 10 9.71 -17.04 7.84
N MET A 11 8.47 -17.30 8.22
CA MET A 11 8.18 -17.96 9.50
C MET A 11 8.62 -19.42 9.44
N ILE A 12 9.39 -19.86 10.43
CA ILE A 12 9.82 -21.26 10.59
C ILE A 12 8.91 -21.95 11.60
N GLU A 13 8.78 -21.37 12.81
CA GLU A 13 8.04 -21.98 13.91
C GLU A 13 7.47 -20.90 14.85
N THR A 14 6.32 -21.19 15.46
CA THR A 14 5.74 -20.40 16.55
C THR A 14 6.02 -21.08 17.88
N GLN A 15 6.62 -20.35 18.82
CA GLN A 15 6.92 -20.86 20.16
C GLN A 15 5.79 -20.50 21.14
N SER A 16 5.66 -21.25 22.23
CA SER A 16 4.59 -21.08 23.21
C SER A 16 4.76 -19.87 24.13
N ASP A 17 5.94 -19.25 24.13
CA ASP A 17 6.31 -18.12 25.00
C ASP A 17 6.06 -16.74 24.37
N GLY A 18 5.27 -16.68 23.28
CA GLY A 18 5.00 -15.44 22.55
C GLY A 18 6.11 -15.05 21.57
N LYS A 19 7.10 -15.92 21.35
CA LYS A 19 8.14 -15.71 20.34
C LYS A 19 7.91 -16.50 19.07
N VAL A 20 8.53 -16.05 18.00
CA VAL A 20 8.51 -16.70 16.69
C VAL A 20 9.91 -16.84 16.14
N HIS A 21 10.20 -18.03 15.61
CA HIS A 21 11.43 -18.33 14.91
C HIS A 21 11.27 -17.97 13.43
N VAL A 22 12.10 -17.06 12.94
CA VAL A 22 12.01 -16.52 11.58
C VAL A 22 13.35 -16.54 10.87
N MET A 23 13.29 -16.66 9.54
CA MET A 23 14.43 -16.51 8.65
C MET A 23 14.35 -15.17 7.94
N VAL A 24 15.38 -14.33 8.12
CA VAL A 24 15.49 -13.01 7.50
C VAL A 24 16.78 -12.97 6.70
N ALA A 25 16.66 -12.84 5.38
CA ALA A 25 17.81 -12.77 4.46
C ALA A 25 18.84 -13.90 4.65
N GLY A 26 18.38 -15.12 4.98
CA GLY A 26 19.22 -16.30 5.20
C GLY A 26 19.78 -16.44 6.62
N ALA A 27 19.53 -15.49 7.52
CA ALA A 27 19.85 -15.61 8.93
C ALA A 27 18.61 -16.00 9.75
N GLU A 28 18.77 -16.97 10.64
CA GLU A 28 17.75 -17.39 11.59
C GLU A 28 17.80 -16.52 12.86
N MET A 29 16.62 -16.14 13.35
CA MET A 29 16.49 -15.34 14.57
C MET A 29 15.15 -15.58 15.25
N VAL A 30 15.13 -15.39 16.57
CA VAL A 30 13.90 -15.45 17.38
C VAL A 30 13.49 -14.04 17.74
N VAL A 31 12.26 -13.66 17.41
CA VAL A 31 11.69 -12.33 17.67
C VAL A 31 10.37 -12.46 18.42
N ASP A 32 9.88 -11.37 19.01
CA ASP A 32 8.56 -11.34 19.61
C ASP A 32 7.47 -11.41 18.52
N VAL A 33 6.36 -12.09 18.80
CA VAL A 33 5.24 -12.17 17.85
C VAL A 33 4.65 -10.79 17.52
N THR A 34 4.77 -9.82 18.44
CA THR A 34 4.31 -8.43 18.25
C THR A 34 5.17 -7.65 17.25
N ASP A 35 6.40 -8.08 16.99
CA ASP A 35 7.30 -7.49 15.99
C ASP A 35 7.04 -8.03 14.56
N VAL A 36 6.09 -8.97 14.40
CA VAL A 36 5.83 -9.66 13.14
C VAL A 36 4.46 -9.36 12.59
N ASP A 37 4.45 -8.65 11.46
CA ASP A 37 3.28 -8.45 10.65
C ASP A 37 3.07 -9.57 9.63
N LYS A 38 1.80 -9.98 9.44
CA LYS A 38 1.43 -10.92 8.36
C LYS A 38 1.58 -10.25 7.00
N ALA A 39 2.33 -10.89 6.11
CA ALA A 39 2.47 -10.46 4.73
C ALA A 39 1.23 -10.80 3.88
N ASN A 40 0.87 -9.90 2.97
CA ASN A 40 -0.14 -10.15 1.95
C ASN A 40 0.45 -10.97 0.78
N PRO A 41 -0.39 -11.68 0.01
CA PRO A 41 0.08 -12.37 -1.20
C PRO A 41 0.54 -11.37 -2.28
N SER A 42 1.46 -11.79 -3.15
CA SER A 42 2.12 -10.91 -4.14
C SER A 42 1.18 -10.28 -5.19
N ASN A 43 -0.03 -10.83 -5.38
CA ASN A 43 -1.04 -10.20 -6.22
C ASN A 43 -1.61 -8.90 -5.62
N MET A 44 -1.27 -8.59 -4.37
CA MET A 44 -1.68 -7.38 -3.66
C MET A 44 -0.62 -6.28 -3.58
N ASP A 45 0.59 -6.48 -4.14
CA ASP A 45 1.71 -5.52 -4.00
C ASP A 45 1.41 -4.12 -4.57
N ARG A 46 0.41 -3.99 -5.45
CA ARG A 46 0.01 -2.72 -6.08
C ARG A 46 -1.50 -2.46 -6.02
N VAL A 47 -2.20 -2.98 -5.01
CA VAL A 47 -3.65 -2.72 -4.88
C VAL A 47 -3.94 -1.22 -4.96
N GLU A 48 -5.02 -0.89 -5.67
CA GLU A 48 -5.44 0.50 -5.83
C GLU A 48 -6.08 1.10 -4.58
N ASP A 49 -6.52 0.25 -3.66
CA ASP A 49 -7.14 0.63 -2.40
C ASP A 49 -6.56 -0.21 -1.26
N LEU A 50 -5.93 0.45 -0.28
CA LEU A 50 -5.34 -0.21 0.89
C LEU A 50 -6.39 -0.95 1.72
N ALA A 51 -7.65 -0.52 1.70
CA ALA A 51 -8.74 -1.20 2.41
C ALA A 51 -9.08 -2.58 1.79
N ARG A 52 -8.51 -2.92 0.63
CA ARG A 52 -8.68 -4.23 -0.03
C ARG A 52 -7.61 -5.25 0.36
N LEU A 53 -6.63 -4.87 1.18
CA LEU A 53 -5.62 -5.80 1.68
C LEU A 53 -6.25 -6.87 2.56
N ARG A 54 -5.73 -8.10 2.48
CA ARG A 54 -6.15 -9.20 3.36
C ARG A 54 -5.70 -8.96 4.80
N TYR A 55 -4.46 -8.50 4.96
CA TYR A 55 -3.90 -8.11 6.24
C TYR A 55 -3.62 -6.62 6.19
N ILE A 56 -4.42 -5.84 6.93
CA ILE A 56 -4.25 -4.39 7.04
C ILE A 56 -3.34 -4.15 8.25
N ASN A 57 -2.05 -3.97 7.97
CA ASN A 57 -1.03 -3.61 8.95
C ASN A 57 -0.10 -2.54 8.36
N GLU A 58 0.73 -1.95 9.21
CA GLU A 58 1.61 -0.84 8.84
C GLU A 58 2.59 -1.26 7.74
N THR A 59 3.23 -2.42 7.88
CA THR A 59 4.21 -2.89 6.91
C THR A 59 3.58 -3.16 5.54
N SER A 60 2.37 -3.69 5.48
CA SER A 60 1.65 -3.93 4.22
C SER A 60 1.25 -2.62 3.53
N ALA A 61 0.81 -1.62 4.29
CA ALA A 61 0.50 -0.30 3.75
C ALA A 61 1.76 0.35 3.15
N VAL A 62 2.87 0.35 3.89
CA VAL A 62 4.16 0.89 3.42
C VAL A 62 4.67 0.10 2.20
N HIS A 63 4.51 -1.22 2.19
CA HIS A 63 4.88 -2.08 1.06
C HIS A 63 4.16 -1.69 -0.23
N VAL A 64 2.82 -1.59 -0.17
CA VAL A 64 2.01 -1.19 -1.34
C VAL A 64 2.37 0.20 -1.81
N LEU A 65 2.48 1.17 -0.89
CA LEU A 65 2.84 2.54 -1.24
C LEU A 65 4.21 2.61 -1.92
N ARG A 66 5.21 1.89 -1.41
CA ARG A 66 6.54 1.83 -2.03
C ARG A 66 6.53 1.20 -3.42
N HIS A 67 5.80 0.10 -3.60
CA HIS A 67 5.68 -0.58 -4.90
C HIS A 67 4.93 0.27 -5.93
N ARG A 68 3.86 0.95 -5.51
CA ARG A 68 3.10 1.87 -6.37
C ARG A 68 3.92 3.10 -6.75
N TYR A 69 4.61 3.71 -5.79
CA TYR A 69 5.51 4.85 -6.05
C TYR A 69 6.61 4.49 -7.04
N GLY A 70 7.29 3.35 -6.84
CA GLY A 70 8.32 2.86 -7.77
C GLY A 70 7.78 2.52 -9.17
N SER A 71 6.46 2.37 -9.31
CA SER A 71 5.78 2.13 -10.59
C SER A 71 5.15 3.40 -11.19
N GLY A 72 5.39 4.58 -10.61
CA GLY A 72 4.78 5.85 -11.05
C GLY A 72 3.29 6.01 -10.72
N LEU A 73 2.74 5.15 -9.86
CA LEU A 73 1.35 5.19 -9.41
C LEU A 73 1.25 6.04 -8.14
N LEU A 74 1.18 7.36 -8.31
CA LEU A 74 1.30 8.33 -7.21
C LEU A 74 0.07 8.39 -6.28
N TYR A 75 -1.08 7.94 -6.77
CA TYR A 75 -2.35 7.99 -6.07
C TYR A 75 -2.78 6.59 -5.62
N THR A 76 -3.25 6.47 -4.38
CA THR A 76 -3.76 5.21 -3.82
C THR A 76 -4.97 5.51 -2.94
N ASN A 77 -6.06 4.78 -3.11
CA ASN A 77 -7.23 4.91 -2.27
C ASN A 77 -6.95 4.34 -0.87
N ALA A 78 -7.58 4.92 0.15
CA ALA A 78 -7.55 4.44 1.52
C ALA A 78 -8.99 4.33 2.03
N GLY A 79 -9.71 3.34 1.49
CA GLY A 79 -11.13 3.15 1.72
C GLY A 79 -12.02 4.07 0.88
N ALA A 80 -13.24 4.32 1.37
CA ALA A 80 -14.29 4.94 0.56
C ALA A 80 -14.12 6.45 0.32
N LEU A 81 -13.47 7.16 1.24
CA LEU A 81 -13.44 8.64 1.25
C LEU A 81 -12.03 9.21 1.15
N SER A 82 -11.00 8.43 1.50
CA SER A 82 -9.63 8.93 1.56
C SER A 82 -8.82 8.52 0.34
N ILE A 83 -7.85 9.37 -0.01
CA ILE A 83 -6.85 9.11 -1.04
C ILE A 83 -5.49 9.58 -0.52
N ILE A 84 -4.47 8.80 -0.79
CA ILE A 84 -3.07 9.08 -0.49
C ILE A 84 -2.42 9.53 -1.79
N CYS A 85 -1.74 10.68 -1.75
CA CYS A 85 -0.90 11.18 -2.83
C CYS A 85 0.56 11.13 -2.39
N MET A 86 1.39 10.43 -3.15
CA MET A 86 2.84 10.41 -2.98
C MET A 86 3.44 11.38 -4.00
N ALA A 87 3.69 12.61 -3.56
CA ALA A 87 4.20 13.67 -4.42
C ALA A 87 5.55 13.30 -5.03
N ASN A 88 5.73 13.63 -6.30
CA ASN A 88 7.04 13.75 -6.93
C ASN A 88 7.25 15.23 -7.32
N GLU A 89 8.51 15.67 -7.42
CA GLU A 89 8.83 17.06 -7.80
C GLU A 89 8.33 17.44 -9.21
N GLN A 90 7.93 16.44 -10.00
CA GLN A 90 7.46 16.57 -11.38
C GLN A 90 5.97 16.23 -11.53
N GLU A 91 5.12 16.57 -10.56
CA GLU A 91 3.70 16.32 -10.75
C GLU A 91 3.19 17.15 -11.95
N PRO A 92 2.71 16.51 -13.04
CA PRO A 92 2.31 17.24 -14.22
C PRO A 92 1.12 18.13 -13.89
N LEU A 93 1.31 19.42 -14.20
CA LEU A 93 0.31 20.48 -14.18
C LEU A 93 -1.07 19.97 -14.58
N LEU A 94 -2.08 20.36 -13.78
CA LEU A 94 -3.51 20.32 -14.09
C LEU A 94 -3.78 20.32 -15.60
N CYS A 95 -4.07 19.14 -16.15
CA CYS A 95 -4.35 19.00 -17.56
C CYS A 95 -5.87 18.97 -17.77
N ASN A 96 -6.41 19.99 -18.46
CA ASN A 96 -7.85 20.06 -18.76
C ASN A 96 -8.38 18.80 -19.47
N LYS A 97 -7.55 18.15 -20.31
CA LYS A 97 -7.90 16.87 -20.95
C LYS A 97 -8.10 15.76 -19.92
N LEU A 98 -7.26 15.71 -18.89
CA LEU A 98 -7.35 14.71 -17.83
C LEU A 98 -8.63 14.94 -17.00
N VAL A 99 -8.95 16.19 -16.66
CA VAL A 99 -10.20 16.54 -15.95
C VAL A 99 -11.44 16.04 -16.71
N ALA A 100 -11.46 16.21 -18.04
CA ALA A 100 -12.57 15.76 -18.88
C ALA A 100 -12.80 14.23 -18.81
N LEU A 101 -11.75 13.43 -18.63
CA LEU A 101 -11.85 11.97 -18.52
C LEU A 101 -12.50 11.51 -17.21
N PHE A 102 -12.36 12.26 -16.12
CA PHE A 102 -12.96 11.89 -14.82
C PHE A 102 -14.39 12.43 -14.67
N LYS A 103 -14.77 13.43 -15.46
CA LYS A 103 -16.10 14.04 -15.40
C LYS A 103 -17.16 12.99 -15.72
N GLY A 104 -18.13 12.81 -14.83
CA GLY A 104 -19.23 11.87 -15.07
C GLY A 104 -18.91 10.40 -14.79
N CYS A 105 -17.68 10.05 -14.38
CA CYS A 105 -17.33 8.70 -13.96
C CYS A 105 -17.59 8.48 -12.47
N ARG A 106 -17.87 7.23 -12.07
CA ARG A 106 -17.88 6.79 -10.67
C ARG A 106 -16.45 6.44 -10.24
N ARG A 107 -16.13 6.58 -8.95
CA ARG A 107 -14.80 6.25 -8.39
C ARG A 107 -14.29 4.85 -8.77
N GLN A 108 -15.17 3.85 -8.77
CA GLN A 108 -14.79 2.46 -9.10
C GLN A 108 -14.50 2.22 -10.60
N GLN A 109 -14.85 3.18 -11.47
CA GLN A 109 -14.65 3.07 -12.91
C GLN A 109 -13.33 3.71 -13.36
N MET A 110 -12.64 4.40 -12.44
CA MET A 110 -11.42 5.13 -12.73
C MET A 110 -10.32 4.69 -11.76
N PRO A 111 -9.04 4.72 -12.19
CA PRO A 111 -7.94 4.48 -11.28
C PRO A 111 -7.92 5.54 -10.17
N PRO A 112 -7.26 5.27 -9.02
CA PRO A 112 -7.09 6.24 -7.95
C PRO A 112 -6.50 7.54 -8.50
N HIS A 113 -7.18 8.66 -8.28
CA HIS A 113 -6.74 9.98 -8.68
C HIS A 113 -7.50 11.06 -7.91
N ILE A 114 -6.89 12.22 -7.68
CA ILE A 114 -7.54 13.33 -6.96
C ILE A 114 -8.83 13.79 -7.66
N TYR A 115 -8.87 13.77 -8.99
CA TYR A 115 -10.07 14.10 -9.77
C TYR A 115 -11.22 13.09 -9.58
N ALA A 116 -10.92 11.81 -9.39
CA ALA A 116 -11.94 10.81 -9.07
C ALA A 116 -12.58 11.10 -7.70
N SER A 117 -11.75 11.45 -6.71
CA SER A 117 -12.21 11.86 -5.37
C SER A 117 -13.04 13.14 -5.42
N ALA A 118 -12.58 14.16 -6.15
CA ALA A 118 -13.32 15.42 -6.32
C ALA A 118 -14.68 15.20 -7.01
N GLN A 119 -14.72 14.38 -8.06
CA GLN A 119 -15.96 14.03 -8.76
C GLN A 119 -16.94 13.25 -7.88
N GLN A 120 -16.45 12.39 -6.97
CA GLN A 120 -17.27 11.70 -6.00
C GLN A 120 -17.86 12.66 -4.96
N ALA A 121 -17.06 13.61 -4.46
CA ALA A 121 -17.51 14.59 -3.48
C ALA A 121 -18.50 15.61 -4.05
N TYR A 122 -18.39 15.92 -5.36
CA TYR A 122 -19.30 16.84 -6.05
C TYR A 122 -20.69 16.24 -6.33
N ARG A 123 -20.80 14.91 -6.42
CA ARG A 123 -22.06 14.21 -6.71
C ARG A 123 -22.93 14.08 -5.47
#